data_AF-A0A0M9VJI8-F1
#
_entry.id   AF-A0A0M9VJI8-F1
#
_cell.length_a   1.000
_cell.length_b   1.000
_cell.length_c   1.000
_cell.angle_alpha   90.00
_cell.angle_beta   90.00
_cell.angle_gamma   90.00
#
_symmetry.space_group_name_H-M   'P 1'
#
loop_
_entity.id
_entity.type
_entity.pdbx_description
1 polymer ?
#
loop_
_entity_poly.entity_id
_entity_poly.type
_entity_poly.pdbx_seq_one_letter_code
_entity_poly.pdbx_strand_id
1 'polypeptide(L)'
;MIKNIFTVVALFVMAVGAQAQKKVTEKDLQGRWNMTAFNMGGIILDLKKGDVTFEEEIGANLDEATKTSLKQSLMETLEGFKTSYMEFKGKEVVVHLETADTADYTIEEEDGIQYIVMTYREDGSVDDFQVELNAKELHLLTEDDGTVIEFVYEKK
;
A
#
# COMPACT_ATOMS: atom_id res chain seq x y z
N MET A 1 15.08 -5.10 62.37
CA MET A 1 15.44 -6.47 61.94
C MET A 1 14.59 -6.81 60.73
N ILE A 2 15.22 -7.25 59.63
CA ILE A 2 14.64 -7.85 58.41
C ILE A 2 13.95 -6.84 57.46
N LYS A 3 14.20 -6.77 56.14
CA LYS A 3 15.23 -7.23 55.20
C LYS A 3 14.82 -6.67 53.84
N ASN A 4 15.78 -6.20 53.05
CA ASN A 4 15.59 -5.80 51.66
C ASN A 4 14.75 -6.81 50.86
N ILE A 5 13.78 -6.32 50.08
CA ILE A 5 13.41 -6.95 48.80
C ILE A 5 13.37 -5.84 47.75
N PHE A 6 14.36 -5.92 46.86
CA PHE A 6 14.38 -5.29 45.55
C PHE A 6 13.11 -5.68 44.78
N THR A 7 12.34 -4.69 44.34
CA THR A 7 11.55 -4.83 43.11
C THR A 7 11.94 -3.69 42.20
N VAL A 8 12.87 -4.00 41.31
CA VAL A 8 13.15 -3.24 40.09
C VAL A 8 11.82 -3.19 39.33
N VAL A 9 11.10 -2.07 39.45
CA VAL A 9 10.11 -1.72 38.43
C VAL A 9 10.94 -1.40 37.21
N ALA A 10 11.05 -2.41 36.34
CA ALA A 10 11.63 -2.28 35.03
C ALA A 10 10.95 -1.07 34.38
N LEU A 11 11.73 -0.01 34.15
CA LEU A 11 11.51 0.87 33.02
C LEU A 11 11.44 -0.05 31.81
N PHE A 12 10.24 -0.48 31.45
CA PHE A 12 9.94 -0.82 30.08
C PHE A 12 10.09 0.49 29.32
N VAL A 13 11.35 0.75 28.96
CA VAL A 13 11.73 1.60 27.85
C VAL A 13 11.01 0.99 26.66
N MET A 14 9.75 1.38 26.45
CA MET A 14 9.15 1.38 25.14
C MET A 14 9.87 2.47 24.34
N ALA A 15 11.16 2.25 24.09
CA ALA A 15 11.76 2.65 22.84
C ALA A 15 11.11 1.76 21.79
N VAL A 16 9.83 2.01 21.52
CA VAL A 16 9.34 1.90 20.16
C VAL A 16 10.19 2.94 19.46
N GLY A 17 11.35 2.51 18.96
CA GLY A 17 12.13 3.34 18.07
C GLY A 17 11.11 3.80 17.05
N ALA A 18 10.88 5.11 16.96
CA ALA A 18 10.32 5.69 15.77
C ALA A 18 11.21 5.13 14.66
N GLN A 19 10.79 4.03 14.04
CA GLN A 19 11.32 3.59 12.78
C GLN A 19 10.89 4.74 11.90
N ALA A 20 11.75 5.75 11.80
CA ALA A 20 11.54 6.87 10.93
C ALA A 20 11.37 6.23 9.56
N GLN A 21 10.12 6.17 9.10
CA GLN A 21 9.76 5.66 7.80
C GLN A 21 10.70 6.35 6.83
N LYS A 22 11.41 5.56 6.03
CA LYS A 22 12.40 6.11 5.11
C LYS A 22 11.66 7.12 4.25
N LYS A 23 12.04 8.39 4.35
CA LYS A 23 11.46 9.43 3.48
C LYS A 23 11.69 9.03 2.02
N VAL A 24 10.59 8.91 1.29
CA VAL A 24 10.55 8.64 -0.13
C VAL A 24 11.02 9.89 -0.86
N THR A 25 11.92 9.69 -1.83
CA THR A 25 12.45 10.75 -2.69
C THR A 25 12.10 10.48 -4.15
N GLU A 26 12.09 11.53 -4.98
CA GLU A 26 11.89 11.39 -6.44
C GLU A 26 12.84 10.34 -7.05
N LYS A 27 14.09 10.28 -6.55
CA LYS A 27 15.11 9.31 -7.00
C LYS A 27 14.71 7.87 -6.69
N ASP A 28 14.09 7.62 -5.55
CA ASP A 28 13.65 6.27 -5.18
C ASP A 28 12.58 5.76 -6.16
N LEU A 29 11.66 6.64 -6.56
CA LEU A 29 10.52 6.32 -7.43
C LEU A 29 10.89 6.08 -8.89
N GLN A 30 12.01 6.62 -9.40
CA GLN A 30 12.35 6.52 -10.82
C GLN A 30 12.36 5.07 -11.35
N GLY A 31 11.82 4.87 -12.55
CA GLY A 31 11.76 3.58 -13.22
C GLY A 31 10.38 2.93 -13.15
N ARG A 32 10.32 1.63 -13.47
CA ARG A 32 9.07 0.86 -13.55
C ARG A 32 8.80 0.07 -12.28
N TRP A 33 7.57 0.17 -11.81
CA TRP A 33 7.01 -0.51 -10.65
C TRP A 33 5.81 -1.34 -11.09
N ASN A 34 5.91 -2.67 -11.04
CA ASN A 34 4.79 -3.55 -11.44
C ASN A 34 3.94 -3.84 -10.21
N MET A 35 2.62 -3.83 -10.37
CA MET A 35 1.73 -4.16 -9.27
C MET A 35 1.87 -5.64 -8.91
N THR A 36 1.84 -5.93 -7.62
CA THR A 36 2.07 -7.27 -7.06
C THR A 36 1.01 -7.69 -6.07
N ALA A 37 0.38 -6.73 -5.39
CA ALA A 37 -0.80 -6.96 -4.59
C ALA A 37 -1.73 -5.74 -4.63
N PHE A 38 -3.00 -6.00 -4.34
CA PHE A 38 -4.04 -5.01 -4.13
C PHE A 38 -4.84 -5.43 -2.89
N ASN A 39 -4.93 -4.57 -1.89
CA ASN A 39 -5.68 -4.80 -0.67
C ASN A 39 -6.83 -3.79 -0.58
N MET A 40 -8.05 -4.29 -0.39
CA MET A 40 -9.25 -3.47 -0.22
C MET A 40 -9.94 -3.89 1.06
N GLY A 41 -9.73 -3.13 2.14
CA GLY A 41 -10.36 -3.39 3.43
C GLY A 41 -10.09 -4.79 3.99
N GLY A 42 -8.88 -5.32 3.82
CA GLY A 42 -8.47 -6.65 4.31
C GLY A 42 -8.80 -7.80 3.37
N ILE A 43 -9.31 -7.53 2.17
CA ILE A 43 -9.37 -8.49 1.06
C ILE A 43 -8.15 -8.27 0.17
N ILE A 44 -7.26 -9.26 0.12
CA ILE A 44 -5.95 -9.14 -0.53
C ILE A 44 -5.95 -9.96 -1.81
N LEU A 45 -5.83 -9.29 -2.95
CA LEU A 45 -5.54 -9.88 -4.24
C LEU A 45 -4.01 -9.97 -4.40
N ASP A 46 -3.44 -11.17 -4.34
CA ASP A 46 -2.02 -11.42 -4.55
C ASP A 46 -1.78 -11.76 -6.02
N LEU A 47 -1.30 -10.79 -6.80
CA LEU A 47 -1.11 -10.94 -8.25
C LEU A 47 0.04 -11.89 -8.59
N LYS A 48 1.03 -12.03 -7.70
CA LYS A 48 2.16 -12.95 -7.90
C LYS A 48 1.72 -14.39 -7.74
N LYS A 49 0.91 -14.68 -6.72
CA LYS A 49 0.38 -16.03 -6.47
C LYS A 49 -0.85 -16.33 -7.33
N GLY A 50 -1.55 -15.29 -7.80
CA GLY A 50 -2.84 -15.45 -8.48
C GLY A 50 -3.91 -15.98 -7.53
N ASP A 51 -3.97 -15.44 -6.31
CA ASP A 51 -4.91 -15.86 -5.27
C ASP A 51 -5.56 -14.64 -4.60
N VAL A 52 -6.71 -14.88 -3.99
CA VAL A 52 -7.42 -13.92 -3.16
C VAL A 52 -7.42 -14.44 -1.74
N THR A 53 -6.90 -13.65 -0.81
CA THR A 53 -6.85 -13.98 0.61
C THR A 53 -7.60 -12.96 1.43
N PHE A 54 -7.93 -13.31 2.65
CA PHE A 54 -8.65 -12.45 3.59
C PHE A 54 -7.79 -12.32 4.84
N GLU A 55 -7.65 -11.11 5.34
CA GLU A 55 -7.12 -10.89 6.69
C GLU A 55 -7.98 -11.63 7.71
N GLU A 56 -7.37 -12.01 8.85
CA GLU A 56 -8.01 -12.89 9.84
C GLU A 56 -9.34 -12.31 10.34
N GLU A 57 -9.40 -11.01 10.61
CA GLU A 57 -10.60 -10.34 11.10
C GLU A 57 -11.74 -10.38 10.07
N ILE A 58 -11.45 -10.05 8.80
CA ILE A 58 -12.45 -10.09 7.72
C ILE A 58 -12.87 -11.54 7.43
N GLY A 59 -11.89 -12.43 7.30
CA GLY A 59 -12.10 -13.85 7.02
C GLY A 59 -12.89 -14.57 8.12
N ALA A 60 -12.74 -14.19 9.39
CA ALA A 60 -13.50 -14.78 10.48
C ALA A 60 -14.99 -14.44 10.44
N ASN A 61 -15.35 -13.30 9.83
CA ASN A 61 -16.73 -12.83 9.73
C ASN A 61 -17.48 -13.37 8.50
N LEU A 62 -16.79 -14.09 7.60
CA LEU A 62 -17.36 -14.67 6.39
C LEU A 62 -17.49 -16.19 6.52
N ASP A 63 -18.63 -16.73 6.10
CA ASP A 63 -18.76 -18.17 5.91
C ASP A 63 -17.99 -18.66 4.66
N GLU A 64 -17.72 -19.97 4.60
CA GLU A 64 -16.91 -20.56 3.53
C GLU A 64 -17.54 -20.44 2.14
N ALA A 65 -18.88 -20.45 2.07
CA ALA A 65 -19.59 -20.29 0.80
C ALA A 65 -19.41 -18.87 0.25
N THR A 66 -19.52 -17.86 1.13
CA THR A 66 -19.32 -16.45 0.83
C THR A 66 -17.88 -16.18 0.42
N LYS A 67 -16.90 -16.70 1.17
CA LYS A 67 -15.47 -16.61 0.79
C LYS A 67 -15.24 -17.18 -0.60
N THR A 68 -15.74 -18.38 -0.87
CA THR A 68 -15.57 -19.04 -2.17
C THR A 68 -16.17 -18.21 -3.30
N SER A 69 -17.39 -17.70 -3.11
CA SER A 69 -18.05 -16.84 -4.10
C SER A 69 -17.27 -15.55 -4.35
N LEU A 70 -16.83 -14.86 -3.30
CA LEU A 70 -16.05 -13.62 -3.41
C LEU A 70 -14.73 -13.86 -4.12
N LYS A 71 -13.99 -14.91 -3.74
CA LYS A 71 -12.75 -15.29 -4.43
C LYS A 71 -13.00 -15.48 -5.92
N GLN A 72 -14.03 -16.23 -6.29
CA GLN A 72 -14.34 -16.48 -7.70
C GLN A 72 -14.64 -15.18 -8.46
N SER A 73 -15.42 -14.27 -7.88
CA SER A 73 -15.71 -12.98 -8.50
C SER A 73 -14.48 -12.10 -8.66
N LEU A 74 -13.58 -12.09 -7.66
CA LEU A 74 -12.38 -11.24 -7.65
C LEU A 74 -11.23 -11.79 -8.51
N MET A 75 -11.25 -13.08 -8.84
CA MET A 75 -10.25 -13.67 -9.73
C MET A 75 -10.29 -13.08 -11.14
N GLU A 76 -11.46 -12.67 -11.63
CA GLU A 76 -11.57 -11.98 -12.93
C GLU A 76 -10.90 -10.61 -12.89
N THR A 77 -11.13 -9.86 -11.81
CA THR A 77 -10.46 -8.57 -11.54
C THR A 77 -8.94 -8.74 -11.45
N LEU A 78 -8.46 -9.82 -10.83
CA LEU A 78 -7.02 -10.11 -10.70
C LEU A 78 -6.34 -10.21 -12.07
N GLU A 79 -6.97 -10.86 -13.05
CA GLU A 79 -6.42 -10.97 -14.42
C GLU A 79 -6.20 -9.59 -15.07
N GLY A 80 -7.13 -8.65 -14.86
CA GLY A 80 -7.01 -7.28 -15.38
C GLY A 80 -5.78 -6.55 -14.82
N PHE A 81 -5.40 -6.84 -13.57
CA PHE A 81 -4.30 -6.16 -12.90
C PHE A 81 -2.91 -6.78 -13.12
N LYS A 82 -2.80 -8.01 -13.67
CA LYS A 82 -1.51 -8.71 -13.83
C LYS A 82 -0.49 -7.96 -14.68
N THR A 83 -0.96 -7.16 -15.62
CA THR A 83 -0.08 -6.36 -16.50
C THR A 83 0.09 -4.93 -16.03
N SER A 84 -0.47 -4.58 -14.88
CA SER A 84 -0.49 -3.20 -14.42
C SER A 84 0.84 -2.77 -13.81
N TYR A 85 1.24 -1.54 -14.11
CA TYR A 85 2.47 -0.96 -13.61
C TYR A 85 2.40 0.57 -13.59
N MET A 86 3.30 1.18 -12.83
CA MET A 86 3.58 2.61 -12.89
C MET A 86 5.01 2.82 -13.39
N GLU A 87 5.23 3.85 -14.21
CA GLU A 87 6.55 4.20 -14.71
C GLU A 87 6.85 5.69 -14.45
N PHE A 88 7.76 5.95 -13.53
CA PHE A 88 8.17 7.30 -13.15
C PHE A 88 9.40 7.74 -13.96
N LYS A 89 9.31 8.92 -14.58
CA LYS A 89 10.38 9.55 -15.39
C LYS A 89 10.47 11.04 -15.09
N GLY A 90 11.47 11.42 -14.29
CA GLY A 90 11.56 12.79 -13.78
C GLY A 90 10.35 13.09 -12.90
N LYS A 91 9.55 14.06 -13.32
CA LYS A 91 8.30 14.49 -12.65
C LYS A 91 7.03 13.92 -13.28
N GLU A 92 7.17 13.12 -14.32
CA GLU A 92 6.06 12.43 -14.97
C GLU A 92 5.92 11.02 -14.40
N VAL A 93 4.67 10.56 -14.31
CA VAL A 93 4.32 9.18 -14.07
C VAL A 93 3.30 8.72 -15.11
N VAL A 94 3.53 7.53 -15.66
CA VAL A 94 2.55 6.85 -16.50
C VAL A 94 1.98 5.68 -15.72
N VAL A 95 0.66 5.68 -15.52
CA VAL A 95 -0.09 4.60 -14.87
C VAL A 95 -0.65 3.70 -15.96
N HIS A 96 -0.33 2.42 -15.88
CA HIS A 96 -0.90 1.40 -16.74
C HIS A 96 -1.73 0.47 -15.87
N LEU A 97 -3.05 0.63 -15.89
CA LEU A 97 -3.99 -0.30 -15.24
C LEU A 97 -4.73 -1.07 -16.35
N GLU A 98 -5.79 -0.48 -16.88
CA GLU A 98 -6.49 -0.92 -18.10
C GLU A 98 -6.10 -0.07 -19.30
N THR A 99 -6.13 1.26 -19.13
CA THR A 99 -5.61 2.26 -20.04
C THR A 99 -4.29 2.84 -19.50
N ALA A 100 -3.59 3.56 -20.38
CA ALA A 100 -2.36 4.23 -20.03
C ALA A 100 -2.65 5.71 -19.82
N ASP A 101 -2.57 6.15 -18.56
CA ASP A 101 -2.85 7.53 -18.18
C ASP A 101 -1.56 8.21 -17.73
N THR A 102 -1.39 9.47 -18.12
CA THR A 102 -0.19 10.24 -17.81
C THR A 102 -0.53 11.36 -16.84
N ALA A 103 0.26 11.43 -15.77
CA ALA A 103 0.15 12.47 -14.76
C ALA A 103 1.52 13.10 -14.49
N ASP A 104 1.49 14.35 -14.02
CA ASP A 104 2.61 14.94 -13.30
C ASP A 104 2.46 14.59 -11.82
N TYR A 105 3.58 14.35 -11.11
CA TYR A 105 3.53 14.03 -9.68
C TYR A 105 4.43 14.93 -8.84
N THR A 106 4.01 15.13 -7.58
CA THR A 106 4.80 15.73 -6.50
C THR A 106 4.83 14.80 -5.29
N ILE A 107 5.82 14.99 -4.41
CA ILE A 107 5.84 14.36 -3.09
C ILE A 107 5.58 15.46 -2.06
N GLU A 108 4.51 15.30 -1.29
CA GLU A 108 4.08 16.24 -0.25
C GLU A 108 4.19 15.58 1.13
N GLU A 109 4.25 16.39 2.19
CA GLU A 109 4.35 15.89 3.56
C GLU A 109 3.40 16.68 4.47
N GLU A 110 2.48 15.97 5.09
CA GLU A 110 1.50 16.51 6.03
C GLU A 110 1.53 15.69 7.31
N ASP A 111 1.68 16.35 8.47
CA ASP A 111 1.76 15.71 9.79
C ASP A 111 2.80 14.56 9.90
N GLY A 112 3.85 14.61 9.07
CA GLY A 112 4.92 13.62 9.02
C GLY A 112 4.61 12.40 8.14
N ILE A 113 3.47 12.38 7.46
CA ILE A 113 3.08 11.38 6.46
C ILE A 113 3.39 11.94 5.08
N GLN A 114 3.98 11.12 4.21
CA GLN A 114 4.26 11.53 2.84
C GLN A 114 3.17 11.06 1.89
N TYR A 115 2.87 11.92 0.91
CA TYR A 115 1.89 11.67 -0.14
C TYR A 115 2.53 11.81 -1.52
N ILE A 116 2.19 10.92 -2.45
CA ILE A 116 2.35 11.19 -3.88
C ILE A 116 1.05 11.83 -4.35
N VAL A 117 1.15 13.07 -4.83
CA VAL A 117 0.01 13.77 -5.44
C VAL A 117 0.20 13.70 -6.95
N MET A 118 -0.80 13.18 -7.64
CA MET A 118 -0.81 12.96 -9.09
C MET A 118 -1.85 13.89 -9.73
N THR A 119 -1.45 14.70 -10.69
CA THR A 119 -2.35 15.52 -11.50
C THR A 119 -2.41 14.98 -12.92
N TYR A 120 -3.55 14.40 -13.31
CA TYR A 120 -3.71 13.78 -14.63
C TYR A 120 -3.82 14.84 -15.72
N ARG A 121 -3.09 14.63 -16.82
CA ARG A 121 -3.00 15.62 -17.91
C ARG A 121 -4.23 15.65 -18.81
N GLU A 122 -5.02 14.58 -18.82
CA GLU A 122 -6.21 14.48 -19.68
C GLU A 122 -7.35 15.37 -19.21
N ASP A 123 -7.66 15.34 -17.91
CA ASP A 123 -8.82 16.01 -17.32
C ASP A 123 -8.47 16.98 -16.19
N GLY A 124 -7.21 17.00 -15.73
CA GLY A 124 -6.77 17.82 -14.61
C GLY A 124 -7.24 17.30 -13.25
N SER A 125 -7.77 16.07 -13.18
CA SER A 125 -8.11 15.42 -11.91
C SER A 125 -6.86 15.22 -11.06
N VAL A 126 -7.07 15.14 -9.75
CA VAL A 126 -6.00 15.00 -8.77
C VAL A 126 -6.32 13.80 -7.89
N ASP A 127 -5.37 12.88 -7.81
CA ASP A 127 -5.36 11.80 -6.83
C ASP A 127 -4.19 12.02 -5.86
N ASP A 128 -4.40 11.70 -4.60
CA ASP A 128 -3.36 11.65 -3.58
C ASP A 128 -3.29 10.27 -2.93
N PHE A 129 -2.07 9.79 -2.75
CA PHE A 129 -1.79 8.51 -2.13
C PHE A 129 -0.76 8.69 -1.03
N GLN A 130 -1.06 8.23 0.19
CA GLN A 130 -0.01 8.03 1.18
C GLN A 130 1.01 7.05 0.60
N VAL A 131 2.30 7.40 0.71
CA VAL A 131 3.38 6.62 0.12
C VAL A 131 4.30 6.03 1.18
N GLU A 132 4.53 4.73 1.06
CA GLU A 132 5.52 4.02 1.87
C GLU A 132 6.47 3.23 1.00
N LEU A 133 7.75 3.23 1.38
CA LEU A 133 8.77 2.45 0.70
C LEU A 133 9.39 1.46 1.68
N ASN A 134 8.94 0.22 1.60
CA ASN A 134 9.34 -0.87 2.49
C ASN A 134 10.25 -1.82 1.71
N ALA A 135 11.56 -1.76 1.98
CA ALA A 135 12.58 -2.53 1.29
C ALA A 135 12.61 -2.33 -0.24
N LYS A 136 11.85 -3.13 -0.99
CA LYS A 136 11.74 -3.10 -2.46
C LYS A 136 10.30 -2.91 -2.96
N GLU A 137 9.38 -2.71 -2.04
CA GLU A 137 7.96 -2.54 -2.30
C GLU A 137 7.58 -1.07 -2.11
N LEU A 138 6.84 -0.55 -3.08
CA LEU A 138 6.18 0.75 -3.04
C LEU A 138 4.73 0.48 -2.67
N HIS A 139 4.29 1.04 -1.55
CA HIS A 139 2.91 0.97 -1.08
C HIS A 139 2.26 2.33 -1.30
N LEU A 140 1.15 2.33 -2.03
CA LEU A 140 0.30 3.51 -2.24
C LEU A 140 -1.03 3.25 -1.55
N LEU A 141 -1.36 4.07 -0.57
CA LEU A 141 -2.59 3.94 0.22
C LEU A 141 -3.51 5.12 -0.05
N THR A 142 -4.80 4.83 -0.20
CA THR A 142 -5.87 5.82 -0.26
C THR A 142 -7.07 5.34 0.56
N GLU A 143 -8.00 6.22 0.87
CA GLU A 143 -9.21 5.89 1.61
C GLU A 143 -10.44 6.25 0.76
N ASP A 144 -11.32 5.27 0.56
CA ASP A 144 -12.60 5.45 -0.11
C ASP A 144 -13.73 4.97 0.79
N ASP A 145 -14.66 5.86 1.14
CA ASP A 145 -15.79 5.59 2.04
C ASP A 145 -15.41 4.87 3.35
N GLY A 146 -14.28 5.25 3.97
CA GLY A 146 -13.77 4.63 5.20
C GLY A 146 -13.04 3.30 5.01
N THR A 147 -12.87 2.86 3.76
CA THR A 147 -12.11 1.67 3.40
C THR A 147 -10.73 2.07 2.93
N VAL A 148 -9.70 1.59 3.62
CA VAL A 148 -8.32 1.74 3.14
C VAL A 148 -8.10 0.80 1.97
N ILE A 149 -7.64 1.38 0.87
CA ILE A 149 -7.21 0.70 -0.35
C ILE A 149 -5.70 0.85 -0.45
N GLU A 150 -5.00 -0.27 -0.62
CA GLU A 150 -3.55 -0.30 -0.74
C GLU A 150 -3.15 -1.00 -2.05
N PHE A 151 -2.30 -0.32 -2.82
CA PHE A 151 -1.65 -0.84 -4.00
C PHE A 151 -0.18 -1.12 -3.69
N VAL A 152 0.27 -2.35 -3.92
CA VAL A 152 1.65 -2.77 -3.64
C VAL A 152 2.38 -3.06 -4.94
N TYR A 153 3.46 -2.34 -5.18
CA TYR A 153 4.27 -2.48 -6.38
C TYR A 153 5.71 -2.90 -6.07
N GLU A 154 6.32 -3.65 -6.98
CA GLU A 154 7.75 -3.95 -6.94
C GLU A 154 8.49 -3.38 -8.15
N LYS A 155 9.70 -2.91 -7.87
CA LYS A 155 10.59 -2.38 -8.91
C LYS A 155 11.10 -3.50 -9.83
N LYS A 156 11.03 -3.26 -11.14
CA LYS A 156 11.56 -4.18 -12.16
C LYS A 156 13.09 -4.14 -12.29
#